data_AF-A0A016V498-F1
#
_entry.id   AF-A0A016V498-F1
#
_cell.length_a   1.000
_cell.length_b   1.000
_cell.length_c   1.000
_cell.angle_alpha   90.00
_cell.angle_beta   90.00
_cell.angle_gamma   90.00
#
_symmetry.space_group_name_H-M   'P 1'
#
loop_
_entity.id
_entity.type
_entity.pdbx_description
1 polymer ?
#
loop_
_entity_poly.entity_id
_entity_poly.type
_entity_poly.pdbx_seq_one_letter_code
_entity_poly.pdbx_strand_id
1 'polypeptide(L)'
;MTTISDEQLQQLLVVLTSAVRGLPKEEDQQSPPTADQARQFDTLAGRLAQFWYDPDADFTFETWYRRHGDIFTSDAKSLDKVTRVRLLLHKLDAASYEKCVSYILPPHNT
;
A
#
# COMPACT_ATOMS: atom_id res chain seq x y z
N MET A 1 -5.98 13.76 -45.27
CA MET A 1 -6.43 13.89 -43.86
C MET A 1 -7.42 12.77 -43.61
N THR A 2 -7.01 11.69 -42.94
CA THR A 2 -7.89 10.54 -42.67
C THR A 2 -8.70 10.81 -41.41
N THR A 3 -9.99 11.09 -41.58
CA THR A 3 -10.95 11.22 -40.49
C THR A 3 -11.26 9.82 -39.95
N ILE A 4 -10.89 9.56 -38.70
CA ILE A 4 -11.37 8.37 -37.98
C ILE A 4 -12.90 8.47 -37.89
N SER A 5 -13.61 7.50 -38.47
CA SER A 5 -15.07 7.37 -38.39
C SER A 5 -15.49 6.96 -36.98
N ASP A 6 -16.68 7.36 -36.55
CA ASP A 6 -17.22 7.09 -35.20
C ASP A 6 -17.24 5.60 -34.86
N GLU A 7 -17.57 4.75 -35.84
CA GLU A 7 -17.52 3.29 -35.72
C GLU A 7 -16.13 2.73 -35.38
N GLN A 8 -15.06 3.34 -35.89
CA GLN A 8 -13.69 2.96 -35.55
C GLN A 8 -13.33 3.37 -34.12
N LEU A 9 -13.91 4.48 -33.64
CA LEU A 9 -13.74 4.93 -32.26
C LEU A 9 -14.49 4.02 -31.28
N GLN A 10 -15.70 3.60 -31.63
CA GLN A 10 -16.48 2.65 -30.81
C GLN A 10 -15.83 1.27 -30.74
N GLN A 11 -15.29 0.76 -31.86
CA GLN A 11 -14.56 -0.51 -31.86
C GLN A 11 -13.31 -0.43 -30.98
N LEU A 12 -12.57 0.67 -31.03
CA LEU A 12 -11.40 0.87 -30.17
C LEU A 12 -11.78 0.85 -28.69
N LEU A 13 -12.89 1.50 -28.31
CA LEU A 13 -13.35 1.53 -26.93
C LEU A 13 -13.78 0.14 -26.43
N VAL A 14 -14.45 -0.65 -27.27
CA VAL A 14 -14.84 -2.03 -26.95
C VAL A 14 -13.63 -2.92 -26.74
N VAL A 15 -12.61 -2.82 -27.62
CA VAL A 15 -11.36 -3.58 -27.51
C VAL A 15 -10.57 -3.19 -26.26
N LEU A 16 -10.50 -1.90 -25.94
CA LEU A 16 -9.85 -1.45 -24.70
C LEU A 16 -10.61 -1.92 -23.46
N THR A 17 -11.94 -1.89 -23.48
CA THR A 17 -12.78 -2.34 -22.36
C THR A 17 -12.67 -3.86 -22.13
N SER A 18 -12.57 -4.65 -23.19
CA SER A 18 -12.37 -6.10 -23.09
C SER A 18 -10.93 -6.45 -22.68
N ALA A 19 -9.93 -5.69 -23.13
CA ALA A 19 -8.54 -5.84 -22.71
C ALA A 19 -8.33 -5.51 -21.22
N VAL A 20 -8.96 -4.43 -20.72
CA VAL A 20 -8.92 -4.08 -19.29
C VAL A 20 -9.66 -5.11 -18.43
N ARG A 21 -10.70 -5.76 -18.96
CA ARG A 21 -11.45 -6.82 -18.28
C ARG A 21 -10.74 -8.18 -18.31
N GLY A 22 -9.97 -8.45 -19.38
CA GLY A 22 -9.22 -9.68 -19.61
C GLY A 22 -7.79 -9.65 -19.08
N LEU A 23 -7.33 -8.51 -18.55
CA LEU A 23 -6.18 -8.52 -17.66
C LEU A 23 -6.54 -9.47 -16.51
N PRO A 24 -5.70 -10.47 -16.19
CA PRO A 24 -5.75 -11.03 -14.87
C PRO A 24 -5.58 -9.81 -13.97
N LYS A 25 -6.67 -9.45 -13.29
CA LYS A 25 -6.58 -8.74 -12.04
C LYS A 25 -5.57 -9.60 -11.31
N GLU A 26 -4.34 -9.11 -11.18
CA GLU A 26 -3.47 -9.56 -10.11
C GLU A 26 -4.38 -9.43 -8.91
N GLU A 27 -4.89 -10.59 -8.51
CA GLU A 27 -5.95 -10.72 -7.57
C GLU A 27 -5.27 -10.38 -6.25
N ASP A 28 -5.16 -9.08 -6.00
CA ASP A 28 -5.28 -8.55 -4.67
C ASP A 28 -6.65 -9.04 -4.20
N GLN A 29 -6.61 -10.25 -3.65
CA GLN A 29 -7.70 -10.98 -3.03
C GLN A 29 -8.14 -10.13 -1.85
N GLN A 30 -8.89 -9.07 -2.15
CA GLN A 30 -9.62 -8.30 -1.17
C GLN A 30 -10.85 -9.11 -0.76
N SER A 31 -10.59 -10.26 -0.13
CA SER A 31 -11.53 -10.92 0.76
C SER A 31 -11.59 -10.09 2.04
N PRO A 32 -12.74 -10.01 2.74
CA PRO A 32 -12.76 -9.48 4.10
C PRO A 32 -11.67 -10.19 4.92
N PRO A 33 -10.93 -9.48 5.80
CA PRO A 33 -9.86 -10.08 6.57
C PRO A 33 -10.41 -11.30 7.28
N THR A 34 -9.94 -12.48 6.90
CA THR A 34 -10.32 -13.71 7.57
C THR A 34 -9.84 -13.59 9.02
N ALA A 35 -10.54 -14.19 9.98
CA ALA A 35 -10.14 -14.11 11.40
C ALA A 35 -8.66 -14.48 11.63
N ASP A 36 -8.09 -15.30 10.74
CA ASP A 36 -6.68 -15.65 10.67
C ASP A 36 -5.77 -14.46 10.32
N GLN A 37 -6.10 -13.67 9.28
CA GLN A 37 -5.33 -12.47 8.90
C GLN A 37 -5.34 -11.38 9.98
N ALA A 38 -6.48 -11.20 10.67
CA ALA A 38 -6.56 -10.26 11.79
C ALA A 38 -5.64 -10.69 12.95
N ARG A 39 -5.63 -11.99 13.30
CA ARG A 39 -4.69 -12.53 14.29
C ARG A 39 -3.24 -12.40 13.87
N GLN A 40 -2.94 -12.63 12.59
CA GLN A 40 -1.59 -12.41 12.04
C GLN A 40 -1.20 -10.94 12.15
N PHE A 41 -2.09 -10.01 11.80
CA PHE A 41 -1.86 -8.57 11.95
C PHE A 41 -1.53 -8.19 13.40
N ASP A 42 -2.35 -8.59 14.37
CA ASP A 42 -2.12 -8.27 15.78
C ASP A 42 -0.81 -8.88 16.31
N THR A 43 -0.50 -10.11 15.88
CA THR A 43 0.75 -10.78 16.26
C THR A 43 1.98 -10.05 15.70
N LEU A 44 1.94 -9.66 14.43
CA LEU A 44 3.02 -8.94 13.78
C LEU A 44 3.15 -7.52 14.33
N ALA A 45 2.03 -6.87 14.60
CA ALA A 45 2.00 -5.59 15.29
C ALA A 45 2.66 -5.72 16.66
N GLY A 46 2.34 -6.74 17.47
CA GLY A 46 2.99 -6.96 18.77
C GLY A 46 4.51 -7.14 18.69
N ARG A 47 5.02 -7.73 17.59
CA ARG A 47 6.46 -7.96 17.38
C ARG A 47 7.23 -6.73 16.88
N LEU A 48 6.54 -5.79 16.24
CA LEU A 48 7.13 -4.56 15.72
C LEU A 48 7.21 -3.50 16.83
N ALA A 49 8.41 -2.98 17.04
CA ALA A 49 8.60 -1.80 17.89
C ALA A 49 7.96 -0.57 17.22
N GLN A 50 7.39 0.32 18.03
CA GLN A 50 6.85 1.57 17.52
C GLN A 50 7.98 2.44 16.95
N PHE A 51 7.76 2.99 15.78
CA PHE A 51 8.68 3.92 15.13
C PHE A 51 8.41 5.34 15.64
N TRP A 52 9.45 5.98 16.12
CA TRP A 52 9.54 7.39 16.43
C TRP A 52 10.72 7.93 15.60
N TYR A 53 10.71 9.21 15.26
CA TYR A 53 11.81 9.82 14.52
C TYR A 53 12.70 10.58 15.49
N ASP A 54 13.98 10.18 15.60
CA ASP A 54 14.99 10.91 16.35
C ASP A 54 16.29 11.03 15.54
N PRO A 55 16.58 12.22 15.01
CA PRO A 55 17.80 12.46 14.24
C PRO A 55 19.06 12.52 15.11
N ASP A 56 18.95 12.84 16.40
CA ASP A 56 20.09 12.94 17.32
C ASP A 56 20.55 11.54 17.79
N ALA A 57 19.63 10.57 17.82
CA ALA A 57 19.91 9.18 18.16
C ALA A 57 20.15 8.26 16.95
N ASP A 58 20.29 8.81 15.73
CA ASP A 58 20.36 8.06 14.46
C ASP A 58 19.18 7.09 14.25
N PHE A 59 18.05 7.36 14.91
CA PHE A 59 16.86 6.54 14.88
C PHE A 59 15.98 6.98 13.70
N THR A 60 16.46 6.63 12.51
CA THR A 60 15.81 6.91 11.23
C THR A 60 14.93 5.74 10.79
N PHE A 61 14.04 6.01 9.82
CA PHE A 61 13.20 4.97 9.22
C PHE A 61 14.05 3.83 8.62
N GLU A 62 15.20 4.13 8.03
CA GLU A 62 16.08 3.11 7.46
C GLU A 62 16.63 2.17 8.54
N THR A 63 17.11 2.71 9.67
CA THR A 63 17.63 1.91 10.79
C THR A 63 16.53 1.02 11.38
N TRP A 64 15.32 1.55 11.54
CA TRP A 64 14.17 0.79 12.02
C TRP A 64 13.75 -0.30 11.01
N TYR A 65 13.65 0.05 9.72
CA TYR A 65 13.27 -0.90 8.67
C TYR A 65 14.33 -1.97 8.45
N ARG A 66 15.62 -1.70 8.65
CA ARG A 66 16.68 -2.72 8.60
C ARG A 66 16.50 -3.78 9.69
N ARG A 67 15.97 -3.40 10.85
CA ARG A 67 15.73 -4.29 12.00
C ARG A 67 14.42 -5.10 11.87
N HIS A 68 13.45 -4.57 11.13
CA HIS A 68 12.09 -5.10 11.11
C HIS A 68 11.56 -5.43 9.70
N GLY A 69 12.34 -5.18 8.65
CA GLY A 69 11.94 -5.35 7.26
C GLY A 69 11.76 -6.82 6.85
N ASP A 70 12.40 -7.74 7.57
CA ASP A 70 12.19 -9.18 7.49
C ASP A 70 10.74 -9.56 7.84
N ILE A 71 10.13 -8.87 8.80
CA ILE A 71 8.72 -9.08 9.18
C ILE A 71 7.80 -8.74 8.00
N PHE A 72 8.09 -7.68 7.24
CA PHE A 72 7.27 -7.28 6.09
C PHE A 72 7.47 -8.17 4.85
N THR A 73 8.64 -8.80 4.72
CA THR A 73 9.02 -9.60 3.55
C THR A 73 8.81 -11.11 3.73
N SER A 74 8.99 -11.62 4.94
CA SER A 74 8.81 -13.03 5.29
C SER A 74 7.48 -13.27 5.98
N ASP A 75 7.26 -12.66 7.15
CA ASP A 75 6.13 -13.01 8.02
C ASP A 75 4.80 -12.41 7.53
N ALA A 76 4.84 -11.22 6.95
CA ALA A 76 3.68 -10.55 6.38
C ALA A 76 3.46 -10.91 4.90
N LYS A 77 4.20 -11.88 4.35
CA LYS A 77 4.05 -12.30 2.95
C LYS A 77 2.65 -12.86 2.65
N SER A 78 2.00 -13.45 3.65
CA SER A 78 0.61 -13.91 3.57
C SER A 78 -0.43 -12.78 3.63
N LEU A 79 -0.02 -11.57 4.04
CA LEU A 79 -0.89 -10.41 4.11
C LEU A 79 -0.94 -9.70 2.76
N ASP A 80 -2.12 -9.22 2.42
CA ASP A 80 -2.31 -8.34 1.26
C ASP A 80 -1.44 -7.06 1.40
N LYS A 81 -1.18 -6.40 0.28
CA LYS A 81 -0.35 -5.20 0.24
C LYS A 81 -0.95 -4.06 1.10
N VAL A 82 -2.27 -3.86 1.06
CA VAL A 82 -3.01 -2.88 1.86
C VAL A 82 -2.84 -3.15 3.35
N THR A 83 -2.96 -4.41 3.78
CA THR A 83 -2.79 -4.81 5.18
C THR A 83 -1.34 -4.65 5.66
N ARG A 84 -0.35 -4.94 4.80
CA ARG A 84 1.07 -4.65 5.09
C ARG A 84 1.34 -3.16 5.25
N VAL A 85 0.75 -2.32 4.38
CA VAL A 85 0.85 -0.86 4.50
C VAL A 85 0.16 -0.38 5.77
N ARG A 86 -1.02 -0.90 6.11
CA ARG A 86 -1.70 -0.61 7.38
C ARG A 86 -0.86 -0.99 8.60
N LEU A 87 -0.13 -2.11 8.55
CA LEU A 87 0.76 -2.54 9.63
C LEU A 87 1.92 -1.56 9.83
N LEU A 88 2.50 -1.07 8.73
CA LEU A 88 3.53 -0.04 8.76
C LEU A 88 3.00 1.26 9.37
N LEU A 89 1.84 1.73 8.90
CA LEU A 89 1.17 2.93 9.39
C LEU A 89 0.77 2.83 10.86
N HIS A 90 0.33 1.65 11.31
CA HIS A 90 -0.02 1.40 12.71
C HIS A 90 1.19 1.50 13.65
N LYS A 91 2.40 1.34 13.12
CA LYS A 91 3.65 1.41 13.90
C LYS A 91 4.33 2.77 13.87
N LEU A 92 3.93 3.66 12.97
CA LEU A 92 4.36 5.05 12.99
C LEU A 92 3.72 5.77 14.19
N ASP A 93 4.48 6.64 14.85
CA ASP A 93 3.90 7.56 15.83
C ASP A 93 2.95 8.57 15.14
N ALA A 94 2.10 9.23 15.93
CA ALA A 94 1.13 10.20 15.41
C ALA A 94 1.80 11.34 14.62
N ALA A 95 2.95 11.84 15.06
CA ALA A 95 3.67 12.91 14.39
C ALA A 95 4.27 12.46 13.04
N SER A 96 4.80 11.23 12.98
CA SER A 96 5.30 10.64 11.74
C SER A 96 4.17 10.29 10.78
N TYR A 97 3.02 9.86 11.30
CA TYR A 97 1.81 9.63 10.51
C TYR A 97 1.31 10.92 9.87
N GLU A 98 1.20 12.02 10.63
CA GLU A 98 0.80 13.32 10.09
C GLU A 98 1.77 13.83 9.02
N LYS A 99 3.08 13.68 9.23
CA LYS A 99 4.07 14.02 8.19
C LYS A 99 3.90 13.20 6.93
N CYS A 100 3.68 11.89 7.03
CA CYS A 100 3.39 11.05 5.86
C CYS A 100 2.12 11.53 5.16
N VAL A 101 1.02 11.75 5.90
CA VAL A 101 -0.26 12.22 5.33
C VAL A 101 -0.10 13.58 4.65
N SER A 102 0.64 14.53 5.26
CA SER A 102 0.96 15.83 4.67
C SER A 102 1.86 15.76 3.45
N TYR A 103 2.69 14.72 3.30
CA TYR A 103 3.56 14.55 2.13
C TYR A 103 2.86 13.85 0.97
N ILE A 104 1.85 13.02 1.25
CA ILE A 104 1.10 12.25 0.25
C ILE A 104 -0.11 13.04 -0.26
N LEU A 105 -0.69 13.91 0.58
CA LEU A 105 -1.69 14.88 0.14
C LEU A 105 -0.99 16.07 -0.53
N PRO A 106 -1.42 16.51 -1.73
CA PRO A 106 -0.96 17.77 -2.26
C PRO A 106 -1.31 18.88 -1.26
N PRO A 107 -0.41 19.86 -1.04
CA PRO A 107 -0.74 21.00 -0.20
C PRO A 107 -2.03 21.62 -0.74
N HIS A 108 -3.03 21.75 0.12
CA HIS A 108 -4.23 22.53 -0.21
C HIS A 108 -3.76 23.98 -0.36
N ASN A 109 -3.45 24.35 -1.61
CA ASN A 109 -3.11 25.70 -2.01
C ASN A 109 -4.28 26.60 -1.59
N THR A 110 -4.03 27.47 -0.62
CA THR A 110 -4.98 28.47 -0.13
C THR A 110 -4.52 29.82 -0.63
#